data_AF-A0A417CZE6-F1
#
_entry.id   AF-A0A417CZE6-F1
#
_cell.length_a   1.000
_cell.length_b   1.000
_cell.length_c   1.000
_cell.angle_alpha   90.00
_cell.angle_beta   90.00
_cell.angle_gamma   90.00
#
_symmetry.space_group_name_H-M   'P 1'
#
loop_
_entity.id
_entity.type
_entity.pdbx_description
1 polymer ?
#
loop_
_entity_poly.entity_id
_entity_poly.type
_entity_poly.pdbx_seq_one_letter_code
_entity_poly.pdbx_strand_id
1 'polypeptide(L)'
;MGRKDIITKEYMEDTEVLEHFTSNFREVMQFIKYSKDTEKLSQLVKGNDAFETMDRKAVRVMEEMTGMKIEKEVEGEKVNVCKAIQGIEEKGRIAGLAEGRAAGRSEGIQIGAEHEQRLTKALLNDNRIDDLKCALDDPAFRQKLLEEYGID
;
A
#
# COMPACT_ATOMS: atom_id res chain seq x y z
N MET A 1 32.51 -2.92 38.26
CA MET A 1 31.68 -4.03 37.77
C MET A 1 30.94 -3.53 36.54
N GLY A 2 31.61 -3.59 35.38
CA GLY A 2 31.10 -3.03 34.13
C GLY A 2 29.92 -3.84 33.63
N ARG A 3 28.80 -3.17 33.35
CA ARG A 3 27.73 -3.77 32.55
C ARG A 3 28.33 -4.01 31.17
N LYS A 4 28.45 -5.28 30.79
CA LYS A 4 28.73 -5.64 29.41
C LYS A 4 27.46 -5.31 28.65
N ASP A 5 27.47 -4.17 27.97
CA ASP A 5 26.50 -3.88 26.91
C ASP A 5 26.74 -4.93 25.83
N ILE A 6 25.94 -5.98 25.86
CA ILE A 6 25.97 -7.06 24.88
C ILE A 6 25.43 -6.44 23.59
N ILE A 7 26.37 -6.09 22.71
CA ILE A 7 26.20 -5.60 21.33
C ILE A 7 25.89 -4.10 21.24
N THR A 8 26.91 -3.29 20.96
CA THR A 8 26.75 -1.89 20.56
C THR A 8 26.20 -1.81 19.13
N LYS A 9 25.45 -0.74 18.80
CA LYS A 9 24.86 -0.51 17.46
C LYS A 9 25.86 -0.70 16.30
N GLU A 10 27.12 -0.33 16.55
CA GLU A 10 28.23 -0.45 15.62
C GLU A 10 28.49 -1.91 15.18
N TYR A 11 28.31 -2.88 16.08
CA TYR A 11 28.42 -4.33 15.78
C TYR A 11 27.26 -4.88 14.94
N MET A 12 26.11 -4.20 14.90
CA MET A 12 24.96 -4.62 14.08
C MET A 12 25.00 -4.02 12.67
N GLU A 13 25.83 -3.00 12.44
CA GLU A 13 26.02 -2.39 11.12
C GLU A 13 27.04 -3.13 10.27
N ASP A 14 27.97 -3.84 10.91
CA ASP A 14 28.99 -4.66 10.26
C ASP A 14 28.40 -5.97 9.70
N THR A 15 28.21 -6.01 8.40
CA THR A 15 27.71 -7.18 7.67
C THR A 15 28.65 -8.38 7.76
N GLU A 16 29.96 -8.20 7.98
CA GLU A 16 30.93 -9.30 8.07
C GLU A 16 30.75 -10.10 9.37
N VAL A 17 30.39 -9.43 10.47
CA VAL A 17 30.11 -10.09 11.76
C VAL A 17 28.88 -11.00 11.68
N LEU A 18 27.89 -10.62 10.86
CA LEU A 18 26.66 -11.39 10.68
C LEU A 18 26.90 -12.69 9.89
N GLU A 19 27.96 -12.78 9.09
CA GLU A 19 28.27 -13.97 8.27
C GLU A 19 28.82 -15.15 9.08
N HIS A 20 29.27 -14.92 10.31
CA HIS A 20 29.74 -15.97 11.21
C HIS A 20 28.62 -16.72 11.95
N PHE A 21 27.37 -16.26 11.86
CA PHE A 21 26.23 -16.94 12.48
C PHE A 21 25.68 -18.02 11.56
N THR A 22 25.69 -19.27 12.03
CA THR A 22 25.17 -20.45 11.29
C THR A 22 23.66 -20.67 11.45
N SER A 23 22.94 -19.70 12.03
CA SER A 23 21.50 -19.73 12.35
C SER A 23 20.75 -18.61 11.63
N ASN A 24 19.41 -18.57 11.69
CA ASN A 24 18.55 -17.52 11.13
C ASN A 24 18.82 -16.09 11.68
N PHE A 25 19.86 -15.89 12.49
CA PHE A 25 20.19 -14.61 13.09
C PHE A 25 20.60 -13.56 12.06
N ARG A 26 21.36 -13.95 11.02
CA ARG A 26 21.73 -13.05 9.92
C ARG A 26 20.50 -12.50 9.22
N GLU A 27 19.54 -13.36 8.90
CA GLU A 27 18.28 -13.00 8.26
C GLU A 27 17.42 -12.10 9.16
N VAL A 28 17.33 -12.41 10.47
CA VAL A 28 16.63 -11.57 11.45
C VAL A 28 17.23 -10.16 11.48
N MET A 29 18.56 -10.06 11.55
CA MET A 29 19.26 -8.78 11.61
C MET A 29 19.07 -7.95 10.35
N GLN A 30 19.19 -8.58 9.17
CA GLN A 30 18.95 -7.93 7.89
C GLN A 30 17.49 -7.47 7.76
N PHE A 31 16.54 -8.30 8.19
CA PHE A 31 15.12 -7.94 8.19
C PHE A 31 14.84 -6.74 9.11
N ILE A 32 15.38 -6.74 10.33
CA ILE A 32 15.24 -5.62 11.26
C ILE A 32 15.83 -4.34 10.66
N LYS A 33 17.03 -4.43 10.06
CA LYS A 33 17.73 -3.30 9.42
C LYS A 33 16.86 -2.63 8.34
N TYR A 34 16.23 -3.42 7.47
CA TYR A 34 15.40 -2.88 6.38
C TYR A 34 13.91 -2.77 6.72
N SER A 35 13.50 -3.06 7.95
CA SER A 35 12.08 -3.11 8.35
C SER A 35 11.27 -1.82 8.13
N LYS A 36 11.95 -0.67 8.00
CA LYS A 36 11.33 0.63 7.72
C LYS A 36 11.34 1.01 6.24
N ASP A 37 12.11 0.31 5.42
CA ASP A 37 12.24 0.52 3.99
C ASP A 37 11.59 -0.68 3.28
N THR A 38 10.28 -0.56 3.02
CA THR A 38 9.47 -1.65 2.48
C THR A 38 9.98 -2.18 1.15
N GLU A 39 10.58 -1.32 0.33
CA GLU A 39 11.13 -1.72 -0.97
C GLU A 39 12.40 -2.56 -0.79
N LYS A 40 13.35 -2.11 0.02
CA LYS A 40 14.56 -2.89 0.32
C LYS A 40 14.24 -4.17 1.08
N LEU A 41 13.27 -4.15 1.99
CA LEU A 41 12.83 -5.34 2.70
C LEU A 41 12.24 -6.37 1.73
N SER A 42 11.39 -5.93 0.80
CA SER A 42 10.81 -6.79 -0.22
C SER A 42 11.89 -7.41 -1.10
N GLN A 43 12.86 -6.61 -1.56
CA GLN A 43 13.99 -7.10 -2.35
C GLN A 43 14.85 -8.10 -1.57
N LEU A 44 15.16 -7.82 -0.30
CA LEU A 44 15.91 -8.72 0.58
C LEU A 44 15.22 -10.08 0.69
N VAL A 45 13.92 -10.07 1.00
CA VAL A 45 13.16 -11.30 1.24
C VAL A 45 12.98 -12.10 -0.05
N LYS A 46 12.73 -11.44 -1.19
CA LYS A 46 12.59 -12.12 -2.49
C LYS A 46 13.91 -12.63 -3.06
N GLY A 47 15.03 -12.05 -2.67
CA GLY A 47 16.37 -12.41 -3.15
C GLY A 47 17.12 -13.43 -2.29
N ASN A 48 16.52 -13.94 -1.20
CA ASN A 48 17.21 -14.83 -0.27
C ASN A 48 16.29 -15.98 0.20
N ASP A 49 16.57 -17.19 -0.31
CA ASP A 49 15.82 -18.43 -0.01
C ASP A 49 15.84 -18.81 1.48
N ALA A 50 16.78 -18.30 2.28
CA ALA A 50 16.80 -18.53 3.72
C ALA A 50 15.52 -18.04 4.42
N PHE A 51 14.83 -17.04 3.84
CA PHE A 51 13.54 -16.55 4.34
C PHE A 51 12.38 -17.53 4.12
N GLU A 52 12.53 -18.57 3.30
CA GLU A 52 11.48 -19.56 3.07
C GLU A 52 11.35 -20.57 4.21
N THR A 53 12.40 -20.75 5.01
CA THR A 53 12.49 -21.78 6.07
C THR A 53 12.97 -21.23 7.40
N MET A 54 12.45 -20.06 7.77
CA MET A 54 12.79 -19.36 9.01
C MET A 54 12.22 -20.06 10.24
N ASP A 55 13.02 -20.18 11.30
CA ASP A 55 12.52 -20.67 12.59
C ASP A 55 11.42 -19.78 13.14
N ARG A 56 10.34 -20.38 13.65
CA ARG A 56 9.23 -19.64 14.25
C ARG A 56 9.65 -18.73 15.40
N LYS A 57 10.71 -19.10 16.13
CA LYS A 57 11.32 -18.25 17.17
C LYS A 57 12.01 -17.03 16.58
N ALA A 58 12.75 -17.19 15.48
CA ALA A 58 13.38 -16.09 14.77
C ALA A 58 12.33 -15.10 14.22
N VAL A 59 11.23 -15.61 13.65
CA VAL A 59 10.13 -14.77 13.18
C VAL A 59 9.47 -13.99 14.32
N ARG A 60 9.31 -14.58 15.52
CA ARG A 60 8.80 -13.83 16.69
C ARG A 60 9.70 -12.65 17.04
N VAL A 61 11.01 -12.82 17.02
CA VAL A 61 11.96 -11.72 17.26
C VAL A 61 11.80 -10.63 16.19
N MET A 62 11.64 -11.01 14.92
CA MET A 62 11.39 -10.04 13.84
C MET A 62 10.11 -9.23 14.10
N GLU A 63 9.01 -9.88 14.47
CA GLU A 63 7.75 -9.20 14.78
C GLU A 63 7.88 -8.26 15.99
N GLU A 64 8.49 -8.72 17.08
CA GLU A 64 8.67 -7.93 18.31
C GLU A 64 9.54 -6.70 18.06
N MET A 65 10.62 -6.84 17.28
CA MET A 65 11.57 -5.76 17.02
C MET A 65 11.09 -4.76 15.97
N THR A 66 10.27 -5.21 15.00
CA THR A 66 9.84 -4.35 13.88
C THR A 66 8.41 -3.83 14.03
N GLY A 67 7.59 -4.51 14.82
CA GLY A 67 6.14 -4.32 14.92
C GLY A 67 5.34 -4.89 13.75
N MET A 68 6.00 -5.51 12.77
CA MET A 68 5.33 -6.16 11.64
C MET A 68 4.65 -7.46 12.10
N LYS A 69 3.50 -7.78 11.51
CA LYS A 69 2.84 -9.08 11.74
C LYS A 69 3.10 -9.98 10.54
N ILE A 70 3.75 -11.10 10.77
CA ILE A 70 4.11 -12.06 9.72
C ILE A 70 3.13 -13.23 9.81
N GLU A 71 2.41 -13.49 8.74
CA GLU A 71 1.45 -14.60 8.68
C GLU A 71 2.19 -15.93 8.75
N LYS A 72 1.68 -16.85 9.58
CA LYS A 72 2.28 -18.15 9.88
C LYS A 72 1.25 -19.23 9.67
N GLU A 73 1.68 -20.35 9.10
CA GLU A 73 0.88 -21.57 9.07
C GLU A 73 0.66 -22.08 10.51
N VAL A 74 -0.50 -22.72 10.74
CA VAL A 74 -0.92 -23.14 12.09
C VAL A 74 0.00 -24.26 12.61
N GLU A 75 0.41 -25.15 11.72
CA GLU A 75 1.28 -26.29 11.98
C GLU A 75 2.68 -26.04 11.38
N GLY A 76 3.72 -26.46 12.11
CA GLY A 76 5.11 -26.34 11.68
C GLY A 76 5.99 -25.45 12.57
N GLU A 77 7.27 -25.82 12.65
CA GLU A 77 8.32 -25.06 13.35
C GLU A 77 9.00 -24.03 12.44
N LYS A 78 8.83 -24.16 11.12
CA LYS A 78 9.38 -23.30 10.08
C LYS A 78 8.31 -22.40 9.47
N VAL A 79 8.70 -21.21 9.06
CA VAL A 79 7.82 -20.18 8.50
C VAL A 79 8.41 -19.70 7.18
N ASN A 80 7.57 -19.65 6.14
CA ASN A 80 7.94 -19.04 4.87
C ASN A 80 7.61 -17.54 4.90
N VAL A 81 8.62 -16.73 5.25
CA VAL A 81 8.51 -15.28 5.33
C VAL A 81 8.30 -14.65 3.96
N CYS A 82 8.84 -15.26 2.88
CA CYS A 82 8.62 -14.80 1.51
C CYS A 82 7.13 -14.75 1.14
N LYS A 83 6.41 -15.84 1.39
CA LYS A 83 4.95 -15.92 1.17
C LYS A 83 4.20 -14.93 2.04
N ALA A 84 4.60 -14.78 3.31
CA ALA A 84 3.94 -13.85 4.23
C ALA A 84 4.06 -12.39 3.76
N ILE A 85 5.26 -11.96 3.34
CA ILE A 85 5.49 -10.61 2.81
C ILE A 85 4.72 -10.39 1.50
N GLN A 86 4.75 -11.35 0.57
CA GLN A 86 3.94 -11.28 -0.66
C GLN A 86 2.45 -11.14 -0.35
N GLY A 87 1.94 -11.86 0.64
CA GLY A 87 0.55 -11.75 1.08
C GLY A 87 0.20 -10.36 1.63
N ILE A 88 1.11 -9.73 2.39
CA ILE A 88 0.94 -8.36 2.89
C ILE A 88 0.91 -7.35 1.74
N GLU A 89 1.86 -7.45 0.81
CA GLU A 89 1.94 -6.58 -0.38
C GLU A 89 0.65 -6.68 -1.21
N GLU A 90 0.18 -7.90 -1.47
CA GLU A 90 -1.00 -8.14 -2.28
C GLU A 90 -2.27 -7.62 -1.60
N LYS A 91 -2.43 -7.83 -0.28
CA LYS A 91 -3.54 -7.26 0.48
C LYS A 91 -3.52 -5.74 0.45
N GLY A 92 -2.35 -5.13 0.61
CA GLY A 92 -2.16 -3.68 0.50
C GLY A 92 -2.55 -3.16 -0.88
N ARG A 93 -2.12 -3.85 -1.95
CA ARG A 93 -2.46 -3.50 -3.34
C ARG A 93 -3.96 -3.58 -3.60
N ILE A 94 -4.62 -4.65 -3.15
CA ILE A 94 -6.07 -4.83 -3.30
C ILE A 94 -6.83 -3.74 -2.54
N ALA A 95 -6.45 -3.47 -1.29
CA ALA A 95 -7.07 -2.43 -0.48
C ALA A 95 -6.90 -1.05 -1.14
N GLY A 96 -5.68 -0.71 -1.57
CA GLY A 96 -5.41 0.56 -2.25
C GLY A 96 -6.20 0.74 -3.55
N LEU A 97 -6.35 -0.32 -4.35
CA LEU A 97 -7.19 -0.28 -5.56
C LEU A 97 -8.67 -0.06 -5.21
N ALA A 98 -9.16 -0.73 -4.15
CA ALA A 98 -10.54 -0.60 -3.71
C ALA A 98 -10.84 0.81 -3.18
N GLU A 99 -9.95 1.35 -2.35
CA GLU A 99 -10.01 2.71 -1.83
C GLU A 99 -9.93 3.75 -2.95
N GLY A 100 -8.95 3.62 -3.86
CA GLY A 100 -8.80 4.53 -4.99
C GLY A 100 -10.03 4.54 -5.91
N ARG A 101 -10.63 3.36 -6.17
CA ARG A 101 -11.89 3.28 -6.93
C ARG A 101 -13.06 3.90 -6.18
N ALA A 102 -13.13 3.75 -4.86
CA ALA A 102 -14.18 4.37 -4.05
C ALA A 102 -14.05 5.90 -4.05
N ALA A 103 -12.84 6.42 -3.83
CA ALA A 103 -12.54 7.85 -3.89
C ALA A 103 -12.86 8.43 -5.27
N GLY A 104 -12.33 7.83 -6.35
CA GLY A 104 -12.57 8.32 -7.71
C GLY A 104 -14.04 8.30 -8.14
N ARG A 105 -14.84 7.34 -7.66
CA ARG A 105 -16.29 7.36 -7.88
C ARG A 105 -16.97 8.48 -7.11
N SER A 106 -16.58 8.70 -5.85
CA SER A 106 -17.13 9.77 -5.03
C SER A 106 -16.83 11.14 -5.63
N GLU A 107 -15.58 11.37 -6.04
CA GLU A 107 -15.14 12.59 -6.72
C GLU A 107 -15.89 12.77 -8.04
N GLY A 108 -15.99 11.74 -8.87
CA GLY A 108 -16.70 11.81 -10.15
C GLY A 108 -18.20 12.12 -10.00
N ILE A 109 -18.86 11.58 -8.97
CA ILE A 109 -20.27 11.91 -8.67
C ILE A 109 -20.40 13.37 -8.24
N GLN A 110 -19.51 13.84 -7.37
CA GLN A 110 -19.54 15.23 -6.90
C GLN A 110 -19.31 16.22 -8.05
N ILE A 111 -18.27 16.00 -8.85
CA ILE A 111 -17.94 16.81 -10.04
C ILE A 111 -19.12 16.80 -11.01
N GLY A 112 -19.69 15.63 -11.32
CA GLY A 112 -20.85 15.51 -12.19
C GLY A 112 -22.06 16.30 -11.68
N ALA A 113 -22.36 16.23 -10.39
CA ALA A 113 -23.45 17.00 -9.79
C ALA A 113 -23.20 18.52 -9.82
N GLU A 114 -21.95 18.95 -9.58
CA GLU A 114 -21.55 20.36 -9.69
C GLU A 114 -21.69 20.88 -11.13
N HIS A 115 -21.32 20.06 -12.13
CA HIS A 115 -21.47 20.42 -13.55
C HIS A 115 -22.93 20.56 -13.94
N GLU A 116 -23.77 19.59 -13.55
CA GLU A 116 -25.22 19.64 -13.81
C GLU A 116 -25.87 20.85 -13.16
N GLN A 117 -25.47 21.19 -11.92
CA GLN A 117 -25.97 22.38 -11.24
C GLN A 117 -25.55 23.67 -11.95
N ARG A 118 -24.28 23.79 -12.34
CA ARG A 118 -23.76 24.95 -13.07
C ARG A 118 -24.45 25.11 -14.43
N LEU A 119 -24.61 24.01 -15.17
CA LEU A 119 -25.26 24.01 -16.47
C LEU A 119 -26.74 24.40 -16.35
N THR A 120 -27.45 23.80 -15.40
CA THR A 120 -28.86 24.12 -15.15
C THR A 120 -29.02 25.60 -14.83
N LYS A 121 -28.16 26.16 -13.96
CA LYS A 121 -28.20 27.58 -13.63
C LYS A 121 -27.93 28.47 -14.84
N ALA A 122 -26.96 28.11 -15.69
CA ALA A 122 -26.61 28.88 -16.87
C ALA A 122 -27.75 28.90 -17.91
N LEU A 123 -28.32 27.73 -18.23
CA LEU A 123 -29.44 27.62 -19.18
C LEU A 123 -30.70 28.33 -18.69
N LEU A 124 -30.98 28.29 -17.37
CA LEU A 124 -32.11 29.01 -16.79
C LEU A 124 -31.93 30.53 -16.91
N ASN A 125 -30.72 31.05 -16.67
CA ASN A 125 -30.43 32.48 -16.83
C ASN A 125 -30.62 32.95 -18.28
N ASP A 126 -30.29 32.09 -19.24
CA ASP A 126 -30.43 32.37 -20.68
C ASP A 126 -31.82 32.02 -21.24
N ASN A 127 -32.75 31.55 -20.39
CA ASN A 127 -34.09 31.07 -20.75
C ASN A 127 -34.09 29.93 -21.81
N ARG A 128 -33.04 29.12 -21.86
CA ARG A 128 -32.87 27.99 -22.80
C ARG A 128 -33.52 26.71 -22.27
N ILE A 129 -34.83 26.75 -22.00
CA ILE A 129 -35.56 25.66 -21.35
C ILE A 129 -35.66 24.41 -22.23
N ASP A 130 -35.78 24.55 -23.54
CA ASP A 130 -35.85 23.39 -24.44
C ASP A 130 -34.51 22.66 -24.57
N ASP A 131 -33.40 23.41 -24.53
CA ASP A 131 -32.05 22.83 -24.46
C ASP A 131 -31.85 22.08 -23.14
N LEU A 132 -32.34 22.62 -22.02
CA LEU A 132 -32.30 21.94 -20.74
C LEU A 132 -33.06 20.60 -20.78
N LYS A 133 -34.26 20.57 -21.38
CA LYS A 133 -35.03 19.31 -21.55
C LYS A 133 -34.24 18.32 -22.40
N CYS A 134 -33.69 18.76 -23.54
CA CYS A 134 -32.92 17.90 -24.43
C CYS A 134 -31.68 17.34 -23.74
N ALA A 135 -31.00 18.15 -22.93
CA ALA A 135 -29.80 17.75 -22.18
C ALA A 135 -30.07 16.70 -21.09
N LEU A 136 -31.31 16.54 -20.61
CA LEU A 136 -31.65 15.48 -19.66
C LEU A 136 -31.62 14.09 -20.31
N ASP A 137 -32.09 14.00 -21.56
CA ASP A 137 -32.25 12.74 -22.30
C ASP A 137 -31.11 12.46 -23.28
N ASP A 138 -30.32 13.47 -23.66
CA ASP A 138 -29.18 13.36 -24.59
C ASP A 138 -27.86 13.76 -23.91
N PRO A 139 -27.05 12.79 -23.45
CA PRO A 139 -25.74 13.06 -22.85
C PRO A 139 -24.73 13.74 -23.79
N ALA A 140 -24.79 13.47 -25.09
CA ALA A 140 -23.86 14.06 -26.06
C ALA A 140 -24.22 15.54 -26.30
N PHE A 141 -25.50 15.86 -26.33
CA PHE A 141 -25.97 17.23 -26.36
C PHE A 141 -25.62 17.97 -25.05
N ARG A 142 -25.84 17.33 -23.89
CA ARG A 142 -25.42 17.87 -22.59
C ARG A 142 -23.93 18.19 -22.56
N GLN A 143 -23.08 17.31 -23.08
CA GLN A 143 -21.64 17.54 -23.16
C GLN A 143 -21.28 18.77 -24.01
N LYS A 144 -21.93 18.96 -25.17
CA LYS A 144 -21.73 20.15 -26.00
C LYS A 144 -22.11 21.44 -25.26
N LEU A 145 -23.18 21.41 -24.47
CA LEU A 145 -23.57 22.57 -23.66
C LEU A 145 -22.57 22.82 -22.52
N LEU A 146 -22.07 21.78 -21.87
CA LEU A 146 -21.00 21.94 -20.87
C LEU A 146 -19.78 22.64 -21.47
N GLU A 147 -19.37 22.23 -22.68
CA GLU A 147 -18.28 22.88 -23.44
C GLU A 147 -18.63 24.32 -23.84
N GLU A 148 -19.85 24.57 -24.32
CA GLU A 148 -20.34 25.91 -24.69
C GLU A 148 -20.25 26.90 -23.51
N TYR A 149 -20.59 26.44 -22.30
CA TYR A 149 -20.56 27.23 -21.07
C TYR A 149 -19.22 27.17 -20.32
N GLY A 150 -18.21 26.46 -20.83
CA GLY A 150 -16.90 26.30 -20.19
C GLY A 150 -16.97 25.64 -18.81
N ILE A 151 -17.75 24.57 -18.70
CA ILE A 151 -17.93 23.80 -17.47
C ILE A 151 -17.13 22.49 -17.61
N ASP A 152 -15.92 22.51 -17.04
CA ASP A 152 -14.95 21.40 -16.97
C ASP A 152 -14.88 20.76 -15.58
#